data_AF-A0A820HMS6-F1
#
_entry.id   AF-A0A820HMS6-F1
#
_cell.length_a   1.000
_cell.length_b   1.000
_cell.length_c   1.000
_cell.angle_alpha   90.00
_cell.angle_beta   90.00
_cell.angle_gamma   90.00
#
_symmetry.space_group_name_H-M   'P 1'
#
loop_
_entity.id
_entity.type
_entity.pdbx_description
1 polymer ?
#
loop_
_entity_poly.entity_id
_entity_poly.type
_entity_poly.pdbx_seq_one_letter_code
_entity_poly.pdbx_strand_id
1 'polypeptide(L)' 'AIFGAPLMLQLGNGREFVAKVIEELTEMWKGLKIVHGKPCHPQSQGFVERSNQDTKQLRSILFNQKT' A
#
# COMPACT_ATOMS: atom_id res chain seq x y z
N ALA A 1 13.84 -7.14 -13.49
CA ALA A 1 12.55 -7.66 -13.96
C ALA A 1 11.46 -6.77 -13.37
N ILE A 2 10.61 -6.17 -14.20
CA ILE A 2 9.44 -5.45 -13.72
C ILE A 2 8.38 -6.52 -13.48
N PHE A 3 7.93 -6.68 -12.23
CA PHE A 3 6.83 -7.58 -11.92
C PHE A 3 5.61 -7.15 -12.75
N GLY A 4 4.91 -8.11 -13.35
CA GLY A 4 3.80 -7.86 -14.27
C GLY A 4 2.66 -7.05 -13.66
N ALA A 5 1.74 -6.57 -14.50
CA ALA A 5 0.61 -5.76 -14.07
C ALA A 5 -0.23 -6.47 -12.99
N PRO A 6 -0.50 -5.82 -11.84
CA PRO A 6 -1.34 -6.41 -10.80
C PRO A 6 -2.81 -6.48 -11.26
N LEU A 7 -3.52 -7.53 -10.86
CA LEU A 7 -4.96 -7.67 -11.13
C LEU A 7 -5.81 -6.83 -10.17
N MET A 8 -5.33 -6.63 -8.94
CA MET A 8 -6.00 -5.85 -7.90
C MET A 8 -5.04 -4.89 -7.23
N LEU A 9 -5.48 -3.66 -7.02
CA LEU A 9 -4.78 -2.64 -6.25
C LEU A 9 -5.65 -2.22 -5.06
N GLN A 10 -5.19 -2.48 -3.84
CA GLN A 10 -5.88 -2.08 -2.62
C GLN A 10 -5.24 -0.80 -2.06
N LEU A 11 -6.01 0.28 -2.00
CA LEU A 11 -5.56 1.60 -1.54
C LEU A 11 -6.09 1.91 -0.14
N GLY A 12 -5.31 2.66 0.63
CA GLY A 12 -5.77 3.27 1.87
C GLY A 12 -6.61 4.51 1.62
N ASN A 13 -7.30 5.00 2.65
CA ASN A 13 -8.13 6.22 2.56
C ASN A 13 -7.33 7.52 2.74
N GLY A 14 -6.00 7.45 2.61
CA GLY A 14 -5.13 8.62 2.70
C GLY A 14 -5.26 9.50 1.46
N ARG A 15 -5.10 10.82 1.61
CA ARG A 15 -5.10 11.78 0.49
C ARG A 15 -3.89 11.64 -0.45
N GLU A 16 -2.92 10.81 -0.06
CA GLU A 16 -1.66 10.61 -0.78
C GLU A 16 -1.87 9.97 -2.16
N PHE A 17 -2.98 9.25 -2.36
CA PHE A 17 -3.37 8.71 -3.65
C PHE A 17 -4.42 9.62 -4.30
N VAL A 18 -3.95 10.57 -5.11
CA VAL A 18 -4.80 11.50 -5.86
C VAL A 18 -5.49 10.73 -7.00
N ALA A 19 -6.77 11.01 -7.23
CA ALA A 19 -7.61 10.36 -8.25
C ALA A 19 -6.93 10.26 -9.63
N LYS A 20 -6.18 11.30 -10.03
CA LYS A 20 -5.49 11.35 -11.31
C LYS A 20 -4.43 10.25 -11.49
N VAL A 21 -3.61 9.99 -10.47
CA VAL A 21 -2.59 8.92 -10.53
C VAL A 21 -3.26 7.55 -10.63
N ILE A 22 -4.39 7.40 -9.95
CA ILE A 22 -5.19 6.18 -9.99
C ILE A 22 -5.77 5.95 -11.40
N GLU A 23 -6.30 6.99 -12.02
CA GLU A 23 -6.82 6.96 -13.40
C GLU A 23 -5.73 6.52 -14.38
N GLU A 24 -4.54 7.13 -14.32
CA GLU A 24 -3.39 6.77 -15.16
C GLU A 24 -2.98 5.29 -15.00
N LEU A 25 -3.04 4.74 -13.78
CA LEU A 25 -2.77 3.32 -13.53
C LEU A 25 -3.84 2.40 -14.13
N THR A 26 -5.11 2.78 -14.09
CA THR A 26 -6.19 1.99 -14.71
C THR A 26 -6.12 1.98 -16.23
N GLU A 27 -5.66 3.07 -16.85
CA GLU A 27 -5.45 3.13 -18.30
C GLU A 27 -4.26 2.26 -18.73
N MET A 28 -3.18 2.28 -17.94
CA MET A 28 -1.98 1.49 -18.20
C MET A 28 -2.24 -0.02 -18.01
N TRP A 29 -3.01 -0.41 -17.00
CA TRP A 29 -3.31 -1.79 -16.67
C TRP A 29 -4.78 -2.11 -16.94
N LYS A 30 -5.09 -2.39 -18.22
CA LYS A 30 -6.44 -2.77 -18.65
C LYS A 30 -6.93 -4.01 -17.87
N GLY A 31 -7.95 -3.82 -17.04
CA GLY A 31 -8.52 -4.86 -16.18
C GLY A 31 -8.13 -4.76 -14.70
N LEU A 32 -7.35 -3.75 -14.31
CA LEU A 32 -7.03 -3.45 -12.93
C LEU A 32 -8.30 -3.17 -12.12
N LYS A 33 -8.52 -3.94 -11.05
CA LYS A 33 -9.59 -3.67 -10.08
C LYS A 33 -9.04 -2.88 -8.91
N ILE A 34 -9.68 -1.74 -8.63
CA ILE A 34 -9.32 -0.89 -7.50
C ILE A 34 -10.22 -1.20 -6.32
N VAL A 35 -9.59 -1.52 -5.19
CA VAL A 35 -10.28 -1.78 -3.93
C VAL A 35 -9.91 -0.68 -2.96
N HIS A 36 -10.87 0.16 -2.60
CA HIS A 36 -10.68 1.13 -1.53
C HIS A 36 -10.89 0.43 -0.18
N GLY A 37 -9.97 0.65 0.77
CA GLY A 37 -10.14 0.15 2.13
C GLY A 37 -11.41 0.72 2.77
N LYS A 38 -12.21 -0.13 3.42
CA LYS A 38 -13.38 0.36 4.16
C LYS A 38 -12.90 1.29 5.28
N PRO A 39 -13.47 2.51 5.42
CA PRO A 39 -13.26 3.32 6.61
C PRO A 39 -13.61 2.46 7.83
N CYS A 40 -12.69 2.30 8.77
CA CYS A 40 -12.85 1.51 10.00
C CYS A 40 -12.85 -0.03 9.86
N HIS A 41 -12.18 -0.63 8.87
CA HIS A 41 -11.92 -2.07 8.87
C HIS A 41 -10.43 -2.45 8.79
N PRO A 42 -9.67 -2.31 9.91
CA PRO A 42 -8.24 -2.64 9.96
C PRO A 42 -7.96 -4.12 9.66
N GLN A 43 -8.94 -5.01 9.83
CA GLN A 43 -8.75 -6.45 9.63
C GLN A 43 -8.49 -6.82 8.16
N SER A 44 -9.08 -6.11 7.19
CA SER A 44 -8.82 -6.31 5.75
C SER A 44 -7.52 -5.65 5.25
N GLN A 45 -6.87 -4.84 6.08
CA GLN A 45 -5.56 -4.22 5.79
C GLN A 45 -4.46 -4.68 6.77
N GLY A 46 -4.79 -5.60 7.67
CA GLY A 46 -3.91 -6.03 8.75
C GLY A 46 -2.59 -6.63 8.26
N PHE A 47 -2.52 -7.17 7.05
CA PHE A 47 -1.24 -7.62 6.47
C PHE A 47 -0.29 -6.46 6.20
N VAL A 48 -0.78 -5.41 5.53
CA VAL A 48 0.01 -4.21 5.23
C VAL A 48 0.35 -3.46 6.53
N GLU A 49 -0.60 -3.36 7.45
CA GLU A 49 -0.36 -2.73 8.77
C GLU A 49 0.70 -3.47 9.59
N ARG A 50 0.62 -4.81 9.67
CA ARG A 50 1.64 -5.64 10.36
C ARG A 50 3.01 -5.52 9.71
N SER A 51 3.08 -5.61 8.38
CA SER A 51 4.36 -5.50 7.67
C SER A 51 5.00 -4.11 7.85
N ASN A 52 4.17 -3.06 7.94
CA ASN A 52 4.64 -1.71 8.26
C ASN A 52 5.14 -1.58 9.71
N GLN A 53 4.50 -2.26 10.66
CA GLN A 53 5.00 -2.34 12.05
C GLN A 53 6.33 -3.09 12.12
N ASP A 54 6.45 -4.24 11.47
CA ASP A 54 7.68 -5.04 11.42
C ASP A 54 8.82 -4.21 10.81
N THR A 55 8.55 -3.49 9.72
CA THR A 55 9.54 -2.60 9.08
C THR A 55 10.01 -1.49 10.02
N LYS A 56 9.09 -0.86 10.78
CA LYS A 56 9.44 0.16 11.78
C LYS A 56 10.24 -0.43 12.93
N GLN A 57 9.90 -1.63 13.39
CA GLN A 57 10.62 -2.35 14.44
C GLN A 57 12.04 -2.70 13.98
N LEU A 58 12.20 -3.25 12.78
CA LEU A 58 13.50 -3.54 12.18
C LEU A 58 14.34 -2.27 12.05
N ARG A 59 13.76 -1.17 11.57
CA ARG A 59 14.44 0.13 11.51
C ARG A 59 14.89 0.59 12.90
N SER A 60 14.03 0.47 13.90
CA SER A 60 14.38 0.83 15.29
C SER A 60 15.59 0.02 15.78
N ILE A 61 15.58 -1.29 15.56
CA ILE A 61 16.68 -2.19 15.99
C ILE A 61 17.99 -1.86 15.26
N LEU A 62 17.93 -1.63 13.95
CA LEU A 62 19.12 -1.45 13.11
C LEU A 62 19.72 -0.04 13.24
N PHE A 63 18.90 0.99 13.50
CA PHE A 63 19.35 2.37 13.48
C PHE A 63 19.38 3.07 14.86
N ASN A 64 18.95 2.43 15.95
CA ASN A 64 19.11 2.95 17.33
C ASN A 64 20.53 2.75 17.92
N GLN A 65 21.57 2.68 17.10
CA GLN A 65 22.97 2.64 17.56
C GLN A 65 23.72 3.97 17.42
N LYS A 66 23.03 5.12 17.34
CA LYS A 66 23.69 6.44 17.39
C LYS A 66 23.19 7.27 18.56
N THR A 67 23.80 7.01 19.72
CA THR A 67 24.17 8.06 20.69
C THR A 67 25.33 8.88 20.16
#